data_AF-A0A442T7V8-F1
#
_entry.id   AF-A0A442T7V8-F1
#
_cell.length_a   1.000
_cell.length_b   1.000
_cell.length_c   1.000
_cell.angle_alpha   90.00
_cell.angle_beta   90.00
_cell.angle_gamma   90.00
#
_symmetry.space_group_name_H-M   'P 1'
#
loop_
_entity.id
_entity.type
_entity.pdbx_description
1 polymer ?
#
loop_
_entity_poly.entity_id
_entity_poly.type
_entity_poly.pdbx_seq_one_letter_code
_entity_poly.pdbx_strand_id
1 'polypeptide(L)'
;MNANLKTEARRKIILDGYFNNEPLKNIAAKVGCSLASLKVTASKLGCTRTPKHAAEFRRGFHVPEQKLRDYRQLMIAGQYRARECALILGLLKGQSSVSE
;
A
#
# COMPACT_ATOMS: atom_id res chain seq x y z
N MET A 1 5.04 30.48 20.55
CA MET A 1 4.49 30.33 19.18
C MET A 1 5.16 29.24 18.32
N ASN A 2 5.99 28.33 18.86
CA ASN A 2 6.85 27.45 18.05
C ASN A 2 6.52 25.93 18.08
N ALA A 3 5.72 25.47 19.06
CA ALA A 3 5.42 24.04 19.22
C ALA A 3 4.39 23.52 18.19
N ASN A 4 3.40 24.35 17.83
CA ASN A 4 2.37 23.99 16.85
C ASN A 4 2.94 23.87 15.43
N LEU A 5 3.77 24.84 15.00
CA LEU A 5 4.45 24.80 13.70
C LEU A 5 5.34 23.56 13.52
N LYS A 6 6.09 23.17 14.57
CA LYS A 6 6.88 21.93 14.57
C LYS A 6 6.00 20.68 14.47
N THR A 7 4.83 20.70 15.10
CA THR A 7 3.88 19.57 15.07
C THR A 7 3.24 19.42 13.70
N GLU A 8 2.89 20.52 13.05
CA GLU A 8 2.26 20.52 11.74
C GLU A 8 3.24 20.13 10.63
N ALA A 9 4.47 20.67 10.65
CA ALA A 9 5.54 20.26 9.75
C ALA A 9 5.83 18.76 9.88
N ARG A 10 5.87 18.23 11.10
CA ARG A 10 6.03 16.80 11.36
C ARG A 10 4.89 15.98 10.77
N ARG A 11 3.63 16.40 10.94
CA ARG A 11 2.48 15.70 10.32
C ARG A 11 2.60 15.69 8.80
N LYS A 12 2.95 16.83 8.19
CA LYS A 12 3.11 16.94 6.73
C LYS A 12 4.17 15.97 6.19
N ILE A 13 5.33 15.88 6.84
CA ILE A 13 6.40 14.93 6.45
C ILE A 13 5.90 13.47 6.54
N ILE A 14 5.14 13.12 7.57
CA ILE A 14 4.59 11.77 7.73
C ILE A 14 3.58 11.46 6.62
N LEU A 15 2.63 12.37 6.38
CA LEU A 15 1.61 12.19 5.35
C LEU A 15 2.23 12.03 3.96
N ASP A 16 3.17 12.91 3.63
CA ASP A 16 3.86 12.91 2.34
C ASP A 16 4.68 11.63 2.14
N GLY A 17 5.43 11.21 3.17
CA GLY A 17 6.21 9.98 3.10
C GLY A 17 5.36 8.72 2.92
N TYR A 18 4.20 8.63 3.58
CA TYR A 18 3.26 7.52 3.39
C TYR A 18 2.60 7.55 2.00
N PHE A 19 2.24 8.74 1.51
CA PHE A 19 1.67 8.95 0.19
C PHE A 19 2.66 8.54 -0.92
N ASN A 20 3.92 8.95 -0.79
CA ASN A 20 5.00 8.67 -1.74
C ASN A 20 5.62 7.28 -1.60
N ASN A 21 5.08 6.40 -0.73
CA ASN A 21 5.62 5.06 -0.48
C ASN A 21 7.08 5.04 -0.01
N GLU A 22 7.51 6.08 0.70
CA GLU A 22 8.87 6.13 1.22
C GLU A 22 9.12 5.02 2.25
N PRO A 23 10.35 4.47 2.32
CA PRO A 23 10.71 3.54 3.38
C PRO A 23 10.46 4.16 4.76
N LEU A 24 9.77 3.43 5.65
CA LEU A 24 9.43 3.95 6.99
C LEU A 24 10.67 4.44 7.77
N LYS A 25 11.84 3.83 7.53
CA LYS A 25 13.12 4.25 8.12
C LYS A 25 13.50 5.68 7.70
N ASN A 26 13.28 6.02 6.43
CA ASN A 26 13.60 7.35 5.89
C ASN A 26 12.63 8.40 6.44
N ILE A 27 11.34 8.07 6.50
CA ILE A 27 10.32 8.97 7.10
C ILE A 27 10.66 9.23 8.57
N ALA A 28 11.03 8.19 9.32
CA ALA A 28 11.42 8.30 10.73
C ALA A 28 12.67 9.17 10.92
N ALA A 29 13.66 9.03 10.03
CA ALA A 29 14.86 9.86 10.02
C ALA A 29 14.55 11.34 9.72
N LYS A 30 13.73 11.64 8.70
CA LYS A 30 13.30 13.01 8.36
C LYS A 30 12.55 13.69 9.51
N VAL A 31 11.76 12.92 10.24
CA VAL A 31 11.01 13.39 11.42
C VAL A 31 11.90 13.47 12.68
N GLY A 32 13.02 12.75 12.72
CA GLY A 32 13.88 12.64 13.89
C GLY A 32 13.26 11.82 15.02
N CYS A 33 12.60 10.69 14.71
CA CYS A 33 11.99 9.82 15.73
C CYS A 33 12.21 8.34 15.49
N SER A 34 11.85 7.50 16.47
CA SER A 34 11.86 6.04 16.30
C SER A 34 10.77 5.56 15.34
N LEU A 35 10.96 4.37 14.75
CA LEU A 35 9.94 3.70 13.93
C LEU A 35 8.64 3.43 14.70
N ALA A 36 8.75 3.07 15.98
CA ALA A 36 7.59 2.81 16.83
C ALA A 36 6.75 4.09 17.01
N SER A 37 7.41 5.21 17.34
CA SER A 37 6.75 6.51 17.46
C SER A 37 6.12 6.95 16.15
N LEU A 38 6.82 6.79 15.01
CA LEU A 38 6.28 7.09 13.68
C LEU A 38 4.98 6.33 13.41
N LYS A 39 4.98 5.00 13.65
CA LYS A 39 3.80 4.15 13.41
C LYS A 39 2.60 4.56 14.25
N VAL A 40 2.82 4.90 15.53
CA VAL A 40 1.76 5.40 16.43
C VAL A 40 1.18 6.71 15.89
N THR A 41 2.03 7.66 15.50
CA THR A 41 1.57 8.93 14.94
C THR A 41 0.83 8.75 13.62
N ALA A 42 1.38 7.94 12.70
CA ALA A 42 0.74 7.62 11.42
C ALA A 42 -0.63 6.96 11.61
N SER A 43 -0.76 6.06 12.59
CA SER A 43 -2.03 5.43 12.94
C SER A 43 -3.05 6.46 13.44
N LYS A 44 -2.63 7.41 14.28
CA LYS A 44 -3.50 8.51 14.76
C LYS A 44 -3.92 9.47 13.65
N LEU A 45 -3.07 9.64 12.63
CA LEU A 45 -3.37 10.46 11.45
C LEU A 45 -4.23 9.74 10.42
N GLY A 46 -4.47 8.43 10.56
CA GLY A 46 -5.24 7.64 9.61
C GLY A 46 -4.55 7.45 8.25
N CYS A 47 -3.25 7.70 8.15
CA CYS A 47 -2.49 7.58 6.90
C CYS A 47 -1.85 6.20 6.71
N THR A 48 -2.10 5.26 7.62
CA THR A 48 -1.70 3.87 7.47
C THR A 48 -2.62 3.14 6.50
N ARG A 49 -2.08 2.18 5.74
CA ARG A 49 -2.87 1.33 4.86
C ARG A 49 -3.84 0.47 5.66
N THR A 50 -5.11 0.43 5.24
CA THR A 50 -6.06 -0.59 5.72
C THR A 50 -5.59 -1.98 5.31
N PRO A 51 -6.04 -3.06 5.98
CA PRO A 51 -5.69 -4.43 5.60
C PRO A 51 -5.97 -4.74 4.12
N LYS A 52 -7.07 -4.21 3.57
CA LYS A 52 -7.43 -4.30 2.15
C LYS A 52 -6.37 -3.66 1.26
N HIS A 53 -6.04 -2.39 1.50
CA HIS A 53 -5.02 -1.66 0.72
C HIS A 53 -3.62 -2.26 0.87
N ALA A 54 -3.28 -2.78 2.06
CA ALA A 54 -2.02 -3.48 2.26
C ALA A 54 -1.94 -4.78 1.46
N ALA A 55 -3.04 -5.54 1.39
CA ALA A 55 -3.12 -6.74 0.56
C ALA A 55 -3.07 -6.42 -0.94
N GLU A 56 -3.71 -5.33 -1.38
CA GLU A 56 -3.62 -4.84 -2.76
C GLU A 56 -2.21 -4.40 -3.11
N PHE A 57 -1.57 -3.62 -2.24
CA PHE A 57 -0.18 -3.19 -2.40
C PHE A 57 0.78 -4.38 -2.53
N ARG A 58 0.63 -5.41 -1.68
CA ARG A 58 1.44 -6.64 -1.75
C ARG A 58 1.18 -7.44 -3.03
N ARG A 59 -0.05 -7.43 -3.53
CA ARG A 59 -0.41 -8.10 -4.79
C ARG A 59 0.09 -7.35 -6.02
N GLY A 60 0.26 -6.03 -5.92
CA GLY A 60 0.71 -5.18 -7.02
C GLY A 60 -0.39 -4.87 -8.06
N PHE A 61 -1.65 -5.22 -7.78
CA PHE A 61 -2.79 -4.92 -8.63
C PHE A 61 -4.05 -4.70 -7.78
N HIS A 62 -4.98 -3.92 -8.33
CA HIS A 62 -6.30 -3.69 -7.75
C HIS A 62 -7.31 -4.69 -8.34
N VAL A 63 -8.20 -5.22 -7.49
CA VAL A 63 -9.33 -6.06 -7.93
C VAL A 63 -10.59 -5.20 -7.83
N PRO A 64 -11.18 -4.77 -8.95
CA PRO A 64 -12.40 -3.97 -8.95
C PRO A 64 -13.57 -4.80 -8.40
N GLU A 65 -14.54 -4.15 -7.77
CA GLU A 65 -15.67 -4.82 -7.10
C GLU A 65 -16.43 -5.76 -8.03
N GLN A 66 -16.62 -5.36 -9.29
CA GLN A 66 -17.27 -6.16 -10.32
C GLN A 66 -16.59 -7.52 -10.59
N LYS A 67 -15.26 -7.62 -10.41
CA LYS A 67 -14.49 -8.86 -10.61
C LYS A 67 -14.10 -9.54 -9.30
N LEU A 68 -14.53 -8.99 -8.16
CA LEU A 68 -14.13 -9.46 -6.84
C LEU A 68 -14.70 -10.85 -6.53
N ARG A 69 -15.92 -11.13 -6.99
CA ARG A 69 -16.57 -12.45 -6.83
C ARG A 69 -15.79 -13.51 -7.60
N ASP A 70 -15.51 -13.27 -8.88
CA ASP A 70 -14.78 -14.20 -9.75
C ASP A 70 -13.36 -14.42 -9.22
N TYR A 71 -12.68 -13.34 -8.81
CA TYR A 71 -11.35 -13.42 -8.21
C TYR A 71 -11.33 -14.30 -6.96
N ARG A 72 -12.33 -14.15 -6.07
CA ARG A 72 -12.44 -14.99 -4.86
C ARG A 72 -12.70 -16.45 -5.21
N GLN A 73 -13.57 -16.73 -6.19
CA GLN A 73 -13.84 -18.10 -6.62
C GLN A 73 -12.58 -18.78 -7.15
N LEU A 74 -11.80 -18.10 -8.01
CA LEU A 74 -10.53 -18.63 -8.53
C LEU A 74 -9.51 -18.89 -7.41
N MET A 75 -9.44 -18.02 -6.41
CA MET A 75 -8.57 -18.20 -5.24
C MET A 75 -9.03 -19.37 -4.34
N ILE A 76 -10.34 -19.52 -4.11
CA ILE A 76 -10.93 -20.57 -3.26
C ILE A 76 -10.79 -21.94 -3.90
N ALA A 77 -10.91 -22.03 -5.23
CA ALA A 77 -10.65 -23.27 -5.97
C ALA A 77 -9.21 -23.78 -5.77
N GLY A 78 -8.29 -22.95 -5.26
CA GLY A 78 -6.92 -23.33 -4.90
C GLY A 78 -6.02 -23.61 -6.09
N GLN A 79 -6.55 -23.52 -7.31
CA GLN A 79 -5.85 -23.84 -8.55
C GLN A 79 -4.96 -22.70 -9.06
N TYR A 80 -5.23 -21.45 -8.66
CA TYR A 80 -4.58 -20.27 -9.22
C TYR A 80 -4.06 -19.34 -8.11
N ARG A 81 -2.81 -18.88 -8.26
CA ARG A 81 -2.23 -17.83 -7.41
C ARG A 81 -2.84 -16.48 -7.76
N ALA A 82 -2.74 -15.52 -6.83
CA ALA A 82 -3.29 -14.17 -6.99
C ALA A 82 -2.96 -13.50 -8.33
N ARG A 83 -1.71 -13.61 -8.80
CA ARG A 83 -1.28 -13.04 -10.09
C ARG A 83 -1.89 -13.77 -11.28
N GLU A 84 -2.06 -15.08 -11.21
CA GLU A 84 -2.70 -15.88 -12.27
C GLU A 84 -4.18 -15.52 -12.38
N CYS A 85 -4.88 -15.40 -11.24
CA CYS A 85 -6.25 -14.88 -11.21
C CYS A 85 -6.34 -13.49 -11.85
N ALA A 86 -5.37 -12.61 -11.60
CA ALA A 86 -5.33 -11.28 -12.20
C ALA A 86 -5.11 -11.32 -13.72
N LEU A 87 -4.31 -12.25 -14.25
CA LEU A 87 -4.13 -12.44 -15.69
C LEU A 87 -5.41 -12.98 -16.34
N ILE A 88 -6.01 -14.03 -15.75
CA ILE A 88 -7.27 -14.64 -16.22
C ILE A 88 -8.39 -13.60 -16.28
N LEU A 89 -8.50 -12.77 -15.24
CA LEU A 89 -9.50 -11.71 -15.17
C LEU A 89 -9.12 -10.45 -15.96
N GLY A 90 -7.99 -10.43 -16.66
CA GLY A 90 -7.52 -9.27 -17.42
C GLY A 90 -7.24 -8.02 -16.58
N LEU A 91 -6.94 -8.19 -15.29
CA LEU A 91 -6.52 -7.13 -14.36
C LEU A 91 -5.05 -6.76 -14.55
N LEU A 92 -4.25 -7.71 -15.02
CA LEU A 92 -2.88 -7.52 -15.46
C LEU A 92 -2.78 -7.91 -16.93
N LYS A 93 -2.09 -7.10 -17.73
CA LYS A 93 -1.60 -7.58 -19.02
C LYS A 93 -0.44 -8.53 -18.73
N GLY A 94 -0.51 -9.75 -19.25
CA GLY A 94 0.67 -10.62 -19.27
C GLY A 94 1.80 -9.87 -19.95
N GLN A 95 2.99 -9.85 -19.35
CA GLN A 95 4.18 -9.67 -20.17
C GLN A 95 4.25 -10.93 -21.02
N SER A 96 3.57 -10.94 -22.16
CA SER A 96 4.06 -11.68 -23.31
C SER A 96 5.39 -11.01 -23.64
N SER A 97 6.46 -11.57 -23.09
CA SER A 97 7.80 -11.45 -23.64
C SER A 97 7.72 -11.95 -25.08
N VAL A 98 7.32 -11.05 -25.98
CA VAL A 98 7.72 -11.08 -27.38
C VAL A 98 9.14 -10.54 -27.34
N SER A 99 10.09 -11.44 -27.12
CA SER A 99 11.43 -11.24 -27.65
C SER A 99 11.37 -11.77 -29.07
N GLU A 100 11.50 -10.85 -30.04
CA GLU A 100 11.81 -11.16 -31.43
C GLU A 100 13.06 -12.05 -31.55
#